data_AF-A0A523KEJ8-F1
#
_entry.id   AF-A0A523KEJ8-F1
#
_cell.length_a   1.000
_cell.length_b   1.000
_cell.length_c   1.000
_cell.angle_alpha   90.00
_cell.angle_beta   90.00
_cell.angle_gamma   90.00
#
_symmetry.space_group_name_H-M   'P 1'
#
loop_
_entity.id
_entity.type
_entity.pdbx_description
1 polymer ?
#
loop_
_entity_poly.entity_id
_entity_poly.type
_entity_poly.pdbx_seq_one_letter_code
_entity_poly.pdbx_strand_id
1 'polypeptide(L)' 'MVRLSVDFEFTSRTWWDSGGQELWDGIAEGFDGSAVILEENLAKSWLIQAREIPGWDDGHDYAPHPVRLSEIDEDEEL' A
#
# COMPACT_ATOMS: atom_id res chain seq x y z
N MET A 1 -9.89 11.92 -3.64
CA MET A 1 -8.51 11.35 -3.51
C MET A 1 -8.56 10.03 -2.72
N VAL A 2 -7.52 9.18 -2.74
CA VAL A 2 -7.49 7.93 -1.94
C VAL A 2 -6.24 7.81 -1.10
N ARG A 3 -6.33 7.09 0.02
CA ARG A 3 -5.22 6.76 0.89
C ARG A 3 -4.69 5.37 0.55
N LEU A 4 -3.41 5.31 0.24
CA LEU A 4 -2.65 4.06 0.12
C LEU A 4 -1.82 3.88 1.40
N SER A 5 -1.92 2.74 2.07
CA SER A 5 -1.17 2.47 3.29
C SER A 5 -0.62 1.05 3.30
N VAL A 6 0.65 0.91 3.68
CA VAL A 6 1.25 -0.39 3.99
C VAL A 6 0.85 -0.78 5.41
N ASP A 7 0.42 -2.03 5.55
CA ASP A 7 0.18 -2.62 6.86
C ASP A 7 1.48 -3.18 7.43
N PHE A 8 2.25 -2.33 8.12
CA PHE A 8 3.54 -2.70 8.69
C PHE A 8 3.45 -3.77 9.80
N GLU A 9 2.28 -3.97 10.40
CA GLU A 9 2.08 -5.00 11.43
C GLU A 9 1.85 -6.39 10.81
N PHE A 10 1.41 -6.46 9.55
CA PHE A 10 1.06 -7.70 8.85
C PHE A 10 1.67 -7.84 7.46
N THR A 11 2.74 -7.09 7.17
CA THR A 11 3.46 -7.22 5.88
C THR A 11 3.97 -8.64 5.70
N SER A 12 3.57 -9.28 4.61
CA SER A 12 4.20 -10.52 4.16
C SER A 12 5.71 -10.27 4.01
N ARG A 13 6.50 -10.99 4.81
CA ARG A 13 7.97 -10.88 4.74
C ARG A 13 8.50 -11.27 3.36
N THR A 14 7.87 -12.28 2.74
CA THR A 14 8.16 -12.69 1.36
C THR A 14 7.96 -11.52 0.39
N TRP A 15 6.84 -10.81 0.51
CA TRP A 15 6.54 -9.65 -0.35
C TRP A 15 7.53 -8.51 -0.14
N TRP A 16 7.82 -8.20 1.12
CA TRP A 16 8.76 -7.15 1.50
C TRP A 16 10.15 -7.40 0.89
N ASP A 17 10.68 -8.61 1.08
CA ASP A 17 12.01 -9.02 0.62
C ASP A 17 12.08 -9.24 -0.91
N SER A 18 10.95 -9.45 -1.60
CA SER A 18 10.88 -9.71 -3.05
C SER A 18 10.74 -8.46 -3.91
N GLY A 19 10.91 -7.26 -3.34
CA GLY A 19 10.83 -5.98 -4.05
C GLY A 19 9.66 -5.09 -3.62
N GLY A 20 8.82 -5.55 -2.69
CA GLY A 20 7.73 -4.75 -2.12
C GLY A 20 8.25 -3.53 -1.36
N GLN A 21 9.38 -3.68 -0.66
CA GLN A 21 10.06 -2.58 0.00
C GLN A 21 10.51 -1.49 -0.99
N GLU A 22 11.24 -1.86 -2.05
CA GLU A 22 11.75 -0.90 -3.04
C GLU A 22 10.60 -0.16 -3.74
N LEU A 23 9.53 -0.90 -4.05
CA LEU A 23 8.32 -0.33 -4.64
C LEU A 23 7.64 0.66 -3.69
N TRP A 24 7.57 0.35 -2.39
CA TRP A 24 6.98 1.25 -1.38
C TRP A 24 7.85 2.49 -1.15
N ASP A 25 9.15 2.31 -0.96
CA ASP A 25 10.11 3.38 -0.74
C ASP A 25 10.08 4.40 -1.90
N GLY A 26 9.92 3.93 -3.14
CA GLY A 26 9.78 4.78 -4.32
C GLY A 26 8.48 5.61 -4.38
N ILE A 27 7.39 5.19 -3.72
CA ILE A 27 6.18 6.02 -3.57
C ILE A 27 6.33 6.98 -2.38
N ALA A 28 6.89 6.47 -1.29
CA ALA A 28 7.00 7.18 -0.03
C ALA A 28 8.10 8.26 -0.06
N GLU A 29 8.95 8.28 -1.10
CA GLU A 29 9.93 9.33 -1.34
C GLU A 29 9.23 10.70 -1.52
N GLY A 30 9.04 11.40 -0.39
CA GLY A 30 8.32 12.68 -0.30
C GLY A 30 7.17 12.73 0.70
N PHE A 31 6.83 11.61 1.35
CA PHE A 31 5.75 11.51 2.34
C PHE A 31 6.27 11.08 3.72
N ASP A 32 6.01 11.90 4.74
CA ASP A 32 6.29 11.57 6.14
C ASP A 32 5.22 10.60 6.67
N GLY A 33 5.40 9.29 6.49
CA GLY A 33 4.62 8.30 7.25
C GLY A 33 4.31 6.97 6.54
N SER A 34 3.42 6.20 7.17
CA SER A 34 2.97 4.87 6.74
C SER A 34 1.87 4.89 5.67
N ALA A 35 1.48 6.08 5.21
CA ALA A 35 0.41 6.25 4.23
C ALA A 35 0.67 7.43 3.31
N VAL A 36 0.22 7.27 2.06
CA VAL A 36 0.36 8.23 0.99
C VAL A 36 -1.00 8.56 0.42
N ILE A 37 -1.29 9.85 0.21
CA ILE A 37 -2.51 10.30 -0.47
C ILE A 37 -2.20 10.41 -1.96
N LEU A 38 -2.95 9.67 -2.76
CA LEU A 38 -2.78 9.58 -4.21
C LEU A 38 -4.11 9.83 -4.92
N GLU A 39 -4.01 10.22 -6.19
CA GLU A 39 -5.15 10.12 -7.11
C GLU A 39 -5.57 8.66 -7.28
N GLU A 40 -6.87 8.41 -7.41
CA GLU A 40 -7.43 7.06 -7.45
C GLU A 40 -6.83 6.20 -8.57
N ASN A 41 -6.64 6.78 -9.75
CA ASN A 41 -6.05 6.09 -10.90
C ASN A 41 -4.59 5.70 -10.66
N LEU A 42 -3.82 6.57 -9.99
CA LEU A 42 -2.42 6.31 -9.65
C LEU A 42 -2.33 5.19 -8.61
N ALA A 43 -3.15 5.27 -7.57
CA ALA A 43 -3.21 4.27 -6.51
C ALA A 43 -3.62 2.87 -7.04
N LYS A 44 -4.58 2.81 -7.98
CA LYS A 44 -4.95 1.57 -8.68
C LYS A 44 -3.82 1.00 -9.52
N SER A 45 -3.13 1.85 -10.30
CA SER A 45 -2.00 1.42 -11.12
C SER A 45 -0.88 0.82 -10.27
N TRP A 46 -0.68 1.38 -9.08
CA TRP A 46 0.28 0.89 -8.13
C TRP A 46 -0.14 -0.44 -7.51
N LEU A 47 -1.40 -0.58 -7.10
CA LEU A 47 -1.92 -1.82 -6.53
C LEU A 47 -1.76 -2.99 -7.52
N ILE A 48 -1.93 -2.73 -8.82
CA ILE A 48 -1.68 -3.71 -9.88
C ILE A 48 -0.21 -4.13 -9.90
N GLN A 49 0.74 -3.19 -9.83
CA GLN A 49 2.17 -3.54 -9.80
C GLN A 49 2.58 -4.27 -8.52
N ALA A 50 2.05 -3.85 -7.36
CA ALA A 50 2.32 -4.46 -6.08
C ALA A 50 1.83 -5.92 -6.01
N ARG A 51 0.73 -6.24 -6.68
CA ARG A 51 0.15 -7.60 -6.82
C ARG A 51 1.05 -8.58 -7.58
N GLU A 52 1.88 -8.09 -8.49
CA GLU A 52 2.79 -8.94 -9.27
C GLU A 52 3.99 -9.43 -8.44
N ILE A 53 4.20 -8.85 -7.24
CA ILE A 53 5.32 -9.21 -6.37
C ILE A 53 4.97 -10.49 -5.59
N PRO A 54 5.85 -11.50 -5.57
CA PRO A 54 5.65 -12.73 -4.82
C PRO A 54 5.32 -12.48 -3.35
N GLY A 55 4.40 -13.25 -2.79
CA GLY A 55 3.98 -13.12 -1.39
C GLY A 55 2.89 -12.09 -1.14
N TRP A 56 2.30 -11.51 -2.19
CA TRP A 56 1.12 -10.63 -2.10
C TRP A 56 -0.05 -11.27 -1.34
N ASP A 57 -0.31 -12.56 -1.59
CA ASP A 57 -1.38 -13.34 -0.95
C ASP A 57 -0.90 -14.16 0.28
N ASP A 58 0.36 -13.99 0.71
CA ASP A 58 0.92 -14.70 1.87
C ASP A 58 0.45 -14.12 3.23
N GLY A 59 -0.57 -13.24 3.22
CA GLY A 59 -1.03 -12.49 4.40
C GLY A 59 -1.36 -13.36 5.62
N HIS A 60 -1.18 -12.79 6.82
CA HIS A 60 -1.54 -13.39 8.11
C HIS A 60 -3.07 -13.41 8.33
N ASP A 61 -3.55 -14.14 9.35
CA ASP A 61 -4.96 -14.30 9.77
C ASP A 61 -5.85 -13.03 9.80
N TYR A 62 -5.28 -11.82 9.72
CA TYR A 62 -5.97 -10.54 9.91
C TYR A 62 -5.87 -9.54 8.74
N ALA A 63 -4.93 -9.67 7.80
CA ALA A 63 -4.80 -8.73 6.68
C ALA A 63 -4.73 -9.48 5.34
N PRO A 64 -5.66 -9.23 4.40
CA PRO A 64 -5.73 -10.03 3.17
C PRO A 64 -4.57 -9.76 2.21
N HIS A 65 -3.91 -8.59 2.29
CA HIS A 65 -2.78 -8.19 1.44
C HIS A 65 -1.88 -7.16 2.18
N PRO A 66 -0.58 -7.03 1.85
CA PRO A 66 0.36 -6.14 2.54
C PRO A 66 0.08 -4.64 2.34
N VAL A 67 -0.77 -4.27 1.38
CA VAL A 67 -1.08 -2.88 1.06
C VAL A 67 -2.57 -2.68 0.85
N ARG A 68 -3.09 -1.59 1.38
CA ARG A 68 -4.50 -1.27 1.40
C ARG A 68 -4.80 0.08 0.76
N LEU A 69 -5.87 0.10 -0.03
CA LEU A 69 -6.56 1.32 -0.46
C LEU A 69 -7.71 1.60 0.50
N SER A 70 -7.82 2.85 0.93
CA SER A 70 -8.96 3.37 1.67
C SER A 70 -9.42 4.65 0.98
N GLU A 71 -10.73 4.78 0.81
CA GLU A 71 -11.32 6.05 0.35
C GLU A 71 -11.07 7.11 1.41
N ILE A 72 -10.67 8.30 0.97
CA ILE A 72 -10.67 9.49 1.81
C ILE A 72 -11.96 10.21 1.45
N ASP A 73 -12.85 10.33 2.42
CA ASP A 73 -14.06 11.12 2.21
C ASP A 73 -13.63 12.59 2.05
N GLU A 74 -13.93 13.17 0.89
CA GLU A 74 -13.59 14.59 0.62
C GLU A 74 -14.49 15.54 1.44
N ASP A 75 -15.50 15.00 2.13
CA ASP A 75 -16.42 15.67 3.06
C ASP A 75 -16.02 15.53 4.56
N GLU A 76 -14.80 15.05 4.89
CA GLU A 76 -14.25 15.24 6.24
C GLU A 76 -13.72 16.69 6.39
N GLU A 77 -14.61 17.66 6.19
CA GLU A 77 -14.44 19.03 6.65
C GLU A 77 -14.70 19.08 8.17
N LEU A 78 -13.63 19.16 8.98
CA LEU A 78 -13.41 20.16 10.05
C LEU A 78 -12.29 19.76 11.04
#